data_AF-A0A093YML0-F1
#
_entry.id   AF-A0A093YML0-F1
#
_cell.length_a   1.000
_cell.length_b   1.000
_cell.length_c   1.000
_cell.angle_alpha   90.00
_cell.angle_beta   90.00
_cell.angle_gamma   90.00
#
_symmetry.space_group_name_H-M   'P 1'
#
loop_
_entity.id
_entity.type
_entity.pdbx_description
1 polymer ?
#
loop_
_entity_poly.entity_id
_entity_poly.type
_entity_poly.pdbx_seq_one_letter_code
_entity_poly.pdbx_strand_id
1 'polypeptide(L)'
;GSGYGLVKIKDTSSVSELSGFNYLKKAFAGTTSPTGDGGYSSTSKASECPAKSSNWNVTTADLPTIPKKALEYMTGDVGTGPGLKGAGSQTAGGDGVSSEGTTPSGSGTESSTSGAAGETSEAAANGLVAPIDFKVAYAGMVVLGCFLGGGLLL
;
A
#
# COMPACT_ATOMS: atom_id res chain seq x y z
N GLY A 1 -15.06 11.08 19.69
CA GLY A 1 -14.07 10.55 18.73
C GLY A 1 -13.45 9.31 19.32
N SER A 2 -13.08 8.33 18.50
CA SER A 2 -12.57 7.01 18.92
C SER A 2 -11.11 7.00 19.39
N GLY A 3 -10.44 8.16 19.44
CA GLY A 3 -9.05 8.30 19.90
C GLY A 3 -7.98 8.16 18.82
N TYR A 4 -8.34 7.83 17.58
CA TYR A 4 -7.40 7.63 16.46
C TYR A 4 -7.15 8.86 15.58
N GLY A 5 -7.78 10.00 15.88
CA GLY A 5 -7.65 11.22 15.09
C GLY A 5 -6.35 11.96 15.38
N LEU A 6 -5.74 12.53 14.33
CA LEU A 6 -4.59 13.44 14.46
C LEU A 6 -5.02 14.88 14.76
N VAL A 7 -6.24 15.22 14.38
CA VAL A 7 -6.84 16.54 14.60
C VAL A 7 -8.24 16.37 15.19
N LYS A 8 -8.68 17.38 15.93
CA LYS A 8 -10.05 17.51 16.42
C LYS A 8 -10.70 18.68 15.71
N ILE A 9 -11.70 18.36 14.90
CA ILE A 9 -12.61 19.32 14.28
C ILE A 9 -13.67 19.68 15.33
N LYS A 10 -13.82 20.97 15.65
CA LYS A 10 -14.84 21.43 16.62
C LYS A 10 -16.07 21.99 15.90
N ASP A 11 -15.86 22.66 14.76
CA ASP A 11 -16.90 23.21 13.90
C ASP A 11 -16.39 23.34 12.44
N THR A 12 -17.15 24.01 11.57
CA THR A 12 -16.87 24.17 10.13
C THR A 12 -15.62 25.01 9.81
N SER A 13 -15.12 25.78 10.77
CA SER A 13 -13.99 26.69 10.57
C SER A 13 -12.86 26.49 11.60
N SER A 14 -13.05 25.64 12.61
CA SER A 14 -12.08 25.43 13.67
C SER A 14 -11.59 23.97 13.77
N VAL A 15 -10.29 23.82 13.57
CA VAL A 15 -9.52 22.58 13.68
C VAL A 15 -8.43 22.79 14.71
N SER A 16 -8.26 21.81 15.61
CA SER A 16 -7.18 21.79 16.60
C SER A 16 -6.33 20.54 16.42
N GLU A 17 -5.01 20.72 16.34
CA GLU A 17 -4.07 19.60 16.29
C GLU A 17 -4.07 18.84 17.63
N LEU A 18 -3.98 17.52 17.55
CA LEU A 18 -3.79 16.65 18.70
C LEU A 18 -2.32 16.25 18.81
N SER A 19 -1.92 15.69 19.95
CA SER A 19 -0.53 15.25 20.19
C SER A 19 -0.03 14.27 19.13
N GLY A 20 -0.91 13.41 18.61
CA GLY A 20 -0.59 12.46 17.53
C GLY A 20 -0.11 13.13 16.24
N PHE A 21 -0.62 14.33 15.91
CA PHE A 21 -0.16 15.07 14.73
C PHE A 21 1.31 15.47 14.88
N ASN A 22 1.68 16.03 16.03
CA ASN A 22 3.05 16.44 16.28
C ASN A 22 4.01 15.24 16.39
N TYR A 23 3.55 14.14 16.97
CA TYR A 23 4.30 12.89 16.99
C TYR A 23 4.56 12.36 15.57
N LEU A 24 3.51 12.24 14.74
CA LEU A 24 3.63 11.74 13.37
C LEU A 24 4.51 12.67 12.51
N LYS A 25 4.32 13.98 12.63
CA LYS A 25 5.13 14.99 11.94
C LYS A 25 6.62 14.84 12.29
N LYS A 26 6.94 14.69 13.58
CA LYS A 26 8.33 14.49 14.03
C LYS A 26 8.89 13.15 13.53
N ALA A 27 8.10 12.09 13.58
CA ALA A 27 8.51 10.77 13.10
C ALA A 27 8.81 10.79 11.59
N PHE A 28 7.93 11.38 10.78
CA PHE A 28 8.16 11.52 9.34
C PHE A 28 9.35 12.44 9.03
N ALA A 29 9.51 13.55 9.75
CA ALA A 29 10.67 14.43 9.55
C ALA A 29 12.00 13.76 9.93
N GLY A 30 11.98 12.82 10.88
CA GLY A 30 13.15 12.06 11.32
C GLY A 30 13.39 10.75 10.55
N THR A 31 12.49 10.38 9.64
CA THR A 31 12.61 9.16 8.84
C THR A 31 13.09 9.52 7.45
N THR A 32 14.29 9.06 7.08
CA THR A 32 14.77 9.22 5.71
C THR A 32 13.81 8.50 4.76
N SER A 33 13.37 9.21 3.73
CA SER A 33 12.61 8.58 2.65
C SER A 33 13.42 7.41 2.11
N PRO A 34 12.84 6.21 1.98
CA PRO A 34 13.60 5.05 1.53
C PRO A 34 14.19 5.25 0.13
N THR A 35 15.12 4.44 -0.37
CA THR A 35 15.67 4.66 -1.73
C THR A 35 15.28 3.60 -2.75
N GLY A 36 15.50 3.90 -4.04
CA GLY A 36 15.22 3.00 -5.17
C GLY A 36 13.75 2.83 -5.55
N ASP A 37 13.51 1.95 -6.52
CA ASP A 37 12.20 1.60 -7.07
C ASP A 37 11.43 0.53 -6.25
N GLY A 38 12.00 0.14 -5.11
CA GLY A 38 11.43 -0.89 -4.25
C GLY A 38 11.53 -2.31 -4.79
N GLY A 39 12.45 -2.59 -5.72
CA GLY A 39 12.61 -3.91 -6.33
C GLY A 39 11.59 -4.15 -7.45
N TYR A 40 11.29 -3.10 -8.22
CA TYR A 40 10.33 -3.17 -9.32
C TYR A 40 10.74 -4.24 -10.33
N SER A 41 9.77 -5.06 -10.74
CA SER A 41 9.94 -6.04 -11.81
C SER A 41 9.05 -5.65 -12.99
N SER A 42 9.65 -5.48 -14.17
CA SER A 42 8.92 -5.28 -15.42
C SER A 42 8.34 -6.57 -16.00
N THR A 43 8.62 -7.72 -15.39
CA THR A 43 8.27 -9.06 -15.92
C THR A 43 7.55 -9.95 -14.91
N SER A 44 7.10 -9.43 -13.78
CA SER A 44 6.38 -10.21 -12.77
C SER A 44 5.05 -10.73 -13.32
N LYS A 45 4.75 -12.00 -13.03
CA LYS A 45 3.45 -12.61 -13.36
C LYS A 45 2.43 -12.35 -12.25
N ALA A 46 1.16 -12.41 -12.61
CA ALA A 46 0.07 -12.42 -11.65
C ALA A 46 0.24 -13.58 -10.67
N SER A 47 -0.06 -13.33 -9.40
CA SER A 47 -0.04 -14.37 -8.36
C SER A 47 -1.31 -15.23 -8.45
N GLU A 48 -1.19 -16.50 -8.07
CA GLU A 48 -2.33 -17.42 -8.00
C GLU A 48 -3.24 -17.11 -6.81
N CYS A 49 -4.56 -17.20 -7.00
CA CYS A 49 -5.52 -17.00 -5.92
C CYS A 49 -5.47 -18.17 -4.91
N PRO A 50 -5.56 -17.91 -3.59
CA PRO A 50 -5.61 -18.98 -2.60
C PRO A 50 -6.81 -19.91 -2.82
N ALA A 51 -6.57 -21.21 -2.73
CA ALA A 51 -7.63 -22.21 -2.81
C ALA A 51 -8.58 -22.12 -1.60
N LYS A 52 -9.84 -22.52 -1.81
CA LYS A 52 -10.83 -22.64 -0.73
C LYS A 52 -10.31 -23.57 0.38
N SER A 53 -10.42 -23.14 1.62
CA SER A 53 -10.11 -23.94 2.81
C SER A 53 -11.11 -23.66 3.93
N SER A 54 -10.95 -24.33 5.07
CA SER A 54 -11.73 -24.04 6.27
C SER A 54 -11.55 -22.60 6.77
N ASN A 55 -10.40 -21.99 6.48
CA ASN A 55 -10.05 -20.63 6.90
C ASN A 55 -10.18 -19.60 5.75
N TRP A 56 -10.58 -20.03 4.56
CA TRP A 56 -10.69 -19.18 3.37
C TRP A 56 -11.85 -19.65 2.48
N ASN A 57 -12.99 -18.94 2.54
CA ASN A 57 -14.22 -19.36 1.85
C ASN A 57 -14.47 -18.58 0.54
N VAL A 58 -13.41 -18.31 -0.24
CA VAL A 58 -13.55 -17.79 -1.61
C VAL A 58 -13.54 -18.98 -2.56
N THR A 59 -14.59 -19.12 -3.35
CA THR A 59 -14.83 -20.32 -4.19
C THR A 59 -14.60 -20.10 -5.67
N THR A 60 -14.50 -18.85 -6.11
CA THR A 60 -14.24 -18.46 -7.49
C THR A 60 -13.27 -17.27 -7.50
N ALA A 61 -12.48 -17.16 -8.57
CA ALA A 61 -11.68 -15.99 -8.87
C ALA A 61 -12.50 -14.89 -9.57
N ASP A 62 -13.73 -15.19 -9.99
CA ASP A 62 -14.60 -14.23 -10.63
C ASP A 62 -15.00 -13.12 -9.65
N LEU A 63 -15.04 -11.89 -10.16
CA LEU A 63 -15.39 -10.71 -9.39
C LEU A 63 -16.78 -10.21 -9.80
N PRO A 64 -17.57 -9.63 -8.87
CA PRO A 64 -18.82 -8.99 -9.25
C PRO A 64 -18.61 -7.98 -10.39
N THR A 65 -19.47 -8.03 -11.40
CA THR A 65 -19.40 -7.11 -12.55
C THR A 65 -19.58 -5.66 -12.09
N ILE A 66 -18.88 -4.72 -12.71
CA ILE A 66 -19.05 -3.29 -12.39
C ILE A 66 -20.55 -2.89 -12.45
N PRO A 67 -21.09 -2.18 -11.42
CA PRO A 67 -22.46 -1.70 -11.48
C PRO A 67 -22.68 -0.74 -12.66
N LYS A 68 -23.83 -0.82 -13.34
CA LYS A 68 -24.10 -0.05 -14.58
C LYS A 68 -23.91 1.46 -14.43
N LYS A 69 -24.35 2.04 -13.31
CA LYS A 69 -24.17 3.49 -13.03
C LYS A 69 -22.71 3.88 -12.85
N ALA A 70 -21.88 2.99 -12.31
CA ALA A 70 -20.44 3.23 -12.23
C ALA A 70 -19.80 3.14 -13.61
N LEU A 71 -20.24 2.22 -14.46
CA LEU A 71 -19.79 2.15 -15.86
C LEU A 71 -20.17 3.41 -16.64
N GLU A 72 -21.41 3.89 -16.52
CA GLU A 72 -21.87 5.16 -17.10
C GLU A 72 -20.96 6.32 -16.67
N TYR A 73 -20.53 6.37 -15.40
CA TYR A 73 -19.58 7.35 -14.89
C TYR A 73 -18.19 7.23 -15.51
N MET A 74 -17.70 6.01 -15.73
CA MET A 74 -16.36 5.79 -16.28
C MET A 74 -16.29 6.02 -17.80
N THR A 75 -17.38 5.77 -18.54
CA THR A 75 -17.38 5.83 -20.01
C THR A 75 -18.13 7.02 -20.60
N GLY A 76 -19.04 7.62 -19.84
CA GLY A 76 -19.87 8.73 -20.27
C GLY A 76 -19.42 10.08 -19.69
N ASP A 77 -19.86 11.17 -20.31
CA ASP A 77 -19.79 12.48 -19.69
C ASP A 77 -20.93 12.63 -18.68
N VAL A 78 -20.57 12.58 -17.40
CA VAL A 78 -21.46 12.67 -16.25
C VAL A 78 -21.52 14.07 -15.63
N GLY A 79 -20.96 15.06 -16.34
CA GLY A 79 -20.99 16.45 -15.95
C GLY A 79 -20.04 16.81 -14.80
N THR A 80 -20.06 18.09 -14.43
CA THR A 80 -19.16 18.65 -13.41
C THR A 80 -19.60 18.27 -12.00
N GLY A 81 -18.69 17.67 -11.23
CA GLY A 81 -18.94 17.36 -9.82
C GLY A 81 -19.21 18.60 -8.96
N PRO A 82 -19.98 18.48 -7.85
CA PRO A 82 -20.43 19.61 -7.04
C PRO A 82 -19.30 20.39 -6.33
N GLY A 83 -18.08 19.84 -6.28
CA GLY A 83 -16.91 20.49 -5.67
C GLY A 83 -17.05 20.74 -4.16
N LEU A 84 -16.09 21.48 -3.59
CA LEU A 84 -16.05 21.80 -2.15
C LEU A 84 -17.05 22.90 -1.73
N LYS A 85 -17.64 23.61 -2.71
CA LYS A 85 -18.62 24.68 -2.49
C LYS A 85 -20.07 24.22 -2.72
N GLY A 86 -20.27 23.07 -3.37
CA GLY A 86 -21.58 22.45 -3.52
C GLY A 86 -21.92 21.56 -2.34
N ALA A 87 -22.99 20.76 -2.46
CA ALA A 87 -23.44 19.86 -1.40
C ALA A 87 -22.41 18.79 -0.97
N GLY A 88 -21.28 18.66 -1.69
CA GLY A 88 -20.26 17.64 -1.48
C GLY A 88 -20.78 16.23 -1.79
N SER A 89 -19.87 15.27 -1.91
CA SER A 89 -20.22 13.86 -2.11
C SER A 89 -20.17 13.04 -0.80
N GLN A 90 -19.62 13.59 0.28
CA GLN A 90 -19.34 12.84 1.51
C GLN A 90 -20.58 12.28 2.22
N THR A 91 -21.72 12.94 2.06
CA THR A 91 -23.03 12.62 2.66
C THR A 91 -24.09 12.40 1.58
N ALA A 92 -23.72 12.52 0.30
CA ALA A 92 -24.62 12.18 -0.79
C ALA A 92 -24.77 10.65 -0.79
N GLY A 93 -25.95 10.17 -0.38
CA GLY A 93 -26.29 8.76 -0.54
C GLY A 93 -26.27 8.39 -2.03
N GLY A 94 -25.64 7.28 -2.36
CA GLY A 94 -25.81 6.67 -3.68
C GLY A 94 -27.09 5.84 -3.70
N ASP A 95 -27.82 5.86 -4.81
CA ASP A 95 -28.83 4.85 -5.08
C ASP A 95 -28.09 3.52 -5.15
N GLY A 96 -28.29 2.63 -4.17
CA GLY A 96 -27.51 1.41 -3.97
C GLY A 96 -27.53 0.47 -5.17
N VAL A 97 -26.66 0.74 -6.16
CA VAL A 97 -26.55 -0.04 -7.38
C VAL A 97 -25.62 -1.21 -7.15
N SER A 98 -26.20 -2.41 -7.13
CA SER A 98 -25.46 -3.66 -7.00
C SER A 98 -25.00 -4.16 -8.38
N SER A 99 -23.95 -4.96 -8.37
CA SER A 99 -23.55 -5.76 -9.53
C SER A 99 -24.65 -6.75 -9.93
N GLU A 100 -24.94 -6.87 -11.22
CA GLU A 100 -25.95 -7.81 -11.74
C GLU A 100 -25.37 -9.17 -12.16
N GLY A 101 -24.12 -9.46 -11.80
CA GLY A 101 -23.43 -10.69 -12.20
C GLY A 101 -21.99 -10.76 -11.74
N THR A 102 -21.26 -11.73 -12.29
CA THR A 102 -19.83 -11.92 -12.07
C THR A 102 -19.09 -11.87 -13.41
N THR A 103 -17.88 -11.34 -13.40
CA THR A 103 -16.98 -11.23 -14.54
C THR A 103 -15.74 -12.09 -14.28
N PRO A 104 -15.27 -12.86 -15.28
CA PRO A 104 -14.08 -13.70 -15.08
C PRO A 104 -12.85 -12.87 -14.72
N SER A 105 -12.01 -13.41 -13.84
CA SER A 105 -10.73 -12.79 -13.47
C SER A 105 -9.87 -12.52 -14.71
N GLY A 106 -9.25 -11.34 -14.79
CA GLY A 106 -8.41 -10.94 -15.92
C GLY A 106 -9.18 -10.50 -17.19
N SER A 107 -10.52 -10.37 -17.13
CA SER A 107 -11.31 -9.83 -18.26
C SER A 107 -11.16 -8.31 -18.44
N GLY A 108 -10.43 -7.64 -17.57
CA GLY A 108 -10.11 -6.21 -17.70
C GLY A 108 -9.12 -5.99 -18.84
N THR A 109 -9.39 -5.02 -19.71
CA THR A 109 -8.39 -4.54 -20.67
C THR A 109 -7.34 -3.75 -19.90
N GLU A 110 -6.23 -4.39 -19.54
CA GLU A 110 -5.08 -3.71 -18.96
C GLU A 110 -4.55 -2.69 -19.97
N SER A 111 -4.85 -1.39 -19.75
CA SER A 111 -4.12 -0.34 -20.45
C SER A 111 -2.78 -0.19 -19.74
N SER A 112 -1.86 -1.11 -20.03
CA SER A 112 -0.46 -0.94 -19.68
C SER A 112 0.05 0.26 -20.47
N THR A 113 0.02 1.46 -19.87
CA THR A 113 0.74 2.62 -20.39
C THR A 113 2.23 2.35 -20.19
N SER A 114 2.82 1.49 -21.01
CA SER A 114 4.24 1.11 -20.99
C SER A 114 5.14 2.17 -21.63
N GLY A 115 4.80 3.45 -21.47
CA GLY A 115 5.37 4.52 -22.32
C GLY A 115 5.59 5.88 -21.67
N ALA A 116 5.44 6.02 -20.35
CA ALA A 116 5.93 7.21 -19.66
C ALA A 116 7.23 6.83 -18.95
N ALA A 117 8.35 7.44 -19.36
CA ALA A 117 9.59 7.43 -18.59
C ALA A 117 9.29 8.09 -17.23
N GLY A 118 8.95 7.28 -16.23
CA GLY A 118 8.74 7.72 -14.87
C GLY A 118 10.09 8.05 -14.25
N GLU A 119 10.25 9.26 -13.74
CA GLU A 119 11.44 9.65 -13.00
C GLU A 119 11.57 8.76 -11.76
N THR A 120 12.65 7.98 -11.69
CA THR A 120 13.00 7.17 -10.54
C THR A 120 13.30 8.10 -9.37
N SER A 121 12.35 8.26 -8.45
CA SER A 121 12.65 8.89 -7.16
C SER A 121 13.23 7.82 -6.25
N GLU A 122 14.42 8.11 -5.68
CA GLU A 122 15.10 7.29 -4.69
C GLU A 122 14.34 7.31 -3.36
N ALA A 123 13.09 6.83 -3.35
CA ALA A 123 12.00 7.10 -2.42
C ALA A 123 11.33 5.95 -1.61
N ALA A 124 11.44 4.66 -2.01
CA ALA A 124 10.27 3.76 -1.88
C ALA A 124 10.30 2.54 -0.90
N ALA A 125 11.41 1.90 -0.55
CA ALA A 125 11.42 0.72 0.34
C ALA A 125 12.30 0.80 1.63
N ASN A 126 11.70 1.02 2.80
CA ASN A 126 12.33 0.78 4.13
C ASN A 126 11.40 -0.13 4.94
N GLY A 127 11.50 -1.45 4.72
CA GLY A 127 10.65 -2.41 5.43
C GLY A 127 11.03 -3.88 5.33
N LEU A 128 11.96 -4.26 4.44
CA LEU A 128 12.41 -5.65 4.37
C LEU A 128 13.62 -5.84 5.30
N VAL A 129 13.36 -6.36 6.49
CA VAL A 129 14.39 -7.00 7.31
C VAL A 129 14.84 -8.26 6.57
N ALA A 130 16.02 -8.22 5.96
CA ALA A 130 16.64 -9.41 5.40
C ALA A 130 16.82 -10.46 6.52
N PRO A 131 16.51 -11.75 6.30
CA PRO A 131 16.73 -12.77 7.31
C PRO A 131 18.24 -12.88 7.58
N ILE A 132 18.63 -12.51 8.80
CA ILE A 132 19.98 -12.73 9.32
C ILE A 132 20.22 -14.23 9.44
N ASP A 133 20.98 -14.80 8.51
CA ASP A 133 21.45 -16.18 8.59
C ASP A 133 22.49 -16.30 9.71
N PHE A 134 22.04 -16.79 10.87
CA PHE A 134 22.84 -16.98 12.08
C PHE A 134 24.07 -17.90 11.88
N LYS A 135 24.14 -18.64 10.76
CA LYS A 135 25.28 -19.49 10.41
C LYS A 135 26.52 -18.69 10.02
N VAL A 136 26.35 -17.53 9.36
CA VAL A 136 27.46 -16.67 8.94
C VAL A 136 28.09 -15.95 10.14
N ALA A 137 27.27 -15.56 11.12
CA ALA A 137 27.74 -14.93 12.35
C ALA A 137 28.62 -15.87 13.20
N TYR A 138 28.30 -17.16 13.25
CA TYR A 138 29.08 -18.15 14.00
C TYR A 138 30.46 -18.42 13.36
N ALA A 139 30.52 -18.52 12.03
CA ALA A 139 31.78 -18.73 11.32
C ALA A 139 32.75 -17.53 11.49
N GLY A 140 32.24 -16.30 11.50
CA GLY A 140 33.05 -15.10 11.74
C GLY A 140 33.63 -15.02 13.16
N MET A 141 32.88 -15.49 14.17
CA MET A 141 33.31 -15.45 15.56
C MET A 141 34.40 -16.50 15.87
N VAL A 142 34.32 -17.68 15.27
CA VAL A 142 35.34 -18.74 15.42
C VAL A 142 36.67 -18.34 14.77
N VAL A 143 36.63 -17.70 13.60
CA VAL A 143 37.86 -17.26 12.91
C VAL A 143 38.54 -16.13 13.70
N LEU A 144 37.80 -15.18 14.26
CA LEU A 144 38.38 -14.09 15.07
C LEU A 144 38.96 -14.60 16.39
N GLY A 145 38.36 -15.62 17.00
CA GLY A 145 38.89 -16.27 18.22
C GLY A 145 40.22 -17.01 18.02
N CYS A 146 40.45 -17.60 16.85
CA CYS A 146 41.71 -18.29 16.54
C CYS A 146 42.90 -17.34 16.34
N PHE A 147 42.68 -16.12 15.83
CA PHE A 147 43.75 -15.14 15.65
C PHE A 147 44.17 -14.44 16.96
N LEU A 148 43.29 -14.34 17.95
CA LEU A 148 43.58 -13.71 19.24
C LEU A 148 44.11 -14.69 20.31
N GLY A 149 43.95 -16.00 20.12
CA GLY A 149 44.49 -17.03 21.03
C GLY A 149 45.90 -17.54 20.70
N GLY A 150 46.39 -17.33 19.46
CA GLY A 150 47.69 -17.83 19.01
C GLY A 150 48.89 -16.92 19.28
N GLY A 151 48.66 -15.67 19.71
CA GLY A 151 49.72 -14.66 19.91
C GLY A 151 50.31 -14.56 21.32
N LEU A 152 49.91 -15.43 22.27
CA LEU A 152 50.39 -15.38 23.66
C LEU A 152 51.39 -16.50 24.02
N LEU A 153 51.84 -17.29 23.04
CA LEU A 153 52.92 -18.27 23.21
C LEU A 153 53.87 -18.22 22.02
N LEU A 154 54.67 -17.15 21.96
CA LEU A 154 56.06 -17.10 21.49
C LEU A 154 56.66 -15.74 21.82
#